data_AF-A0A9C8Q524-F1
#
_entry.id   AF-A0A9C8Q524-F1
#
_cell.length_a   1.000
_cell.length_b   1.000
_cell.length_c   1.000
_cell.angle_alpha   90.00
_cell.angle_beta   90.00
_cell.angle_gamma   90.00
#
_symmetry.space_group_name_H-M   'P 1'
#
loop_
_entity.id
_entity.type
_entity.pdbx_description
1 polymer ?
#
loop_
_entity_poly.entity_id
_entity_poly.type
_entity_poly.pdbx_seq_one_letter_code
_entity_poly.pdbx_strand_id
1 'polypeptide(L)' 'ADIQLADNSSGIDAVNDLMGELGIRPVIFITAFPERLLTGNKPEPAFLISKPYTVDQVISAVSQAMFFSSTETLNS' A
#
# COMPACT_ATOMS: atom_id res chain seq x y z
N ALA A 1 3.99 1.24 -3.07
CA ALA A 1 4.60 0.27 -3.99
C ALA A 1 3.70 0.08 -5.21
N ASP A 2 4.25 -0.19 -6.39
CA ASP A 2 3.42 -0.74 -7.48
C ASP A 2 3.18 -2.23 -7.20
N ILE A 3 2.07 -2.79 -7.69
CA ILE A 3 1.72 -4.21 -7.45
C ILE A 3 2.46 -5.12 -8.41
N GLN A 4 2.66 -4.65 -9.65
CA GLN A 4 3.47 -5.35 -10.63
C GLN A 4 4.68 -4.48 -10.92
N LEU A 5 5.84 -4.96 -10.50
CA LEU A 5 7.11 -4.28 -10.77
C LEU A 5 7.53 -4.54 -12.23
N ALA A 6 8.51 -3.77 -12.69
CA ALA A 6 8.94 -3.79 -14.10
C ALA A 6 9.48 -5.16 -14.56
N ASP A 7 9.92 -6.00 -13.64
CA ASP A 7 10.40 -7.37 -13.85
C ASP A 7 9.29 -8.43 -13.72
N ASN A 8 8.02 -8.02 -13.67
CA ASN A 8 6.84 -8.84 -13.36
C ASN A 8 6.81 -9.43 -11.95
N SER A 9 7.73 -9.08 -11.07
CA SER A 9 7.67 -9.49 -9.67
C SER A 9 6.51 -8.81 -8.94
N SER A 10 6.11 -9.42 -7.83
CA SER A 10 5.00 -8.98 -6.99
C SER A 10 5.48 -7.90 -6.03
N GLY A 11 4.95 -6.69 -6.16
CA GLY A 11 5.23 -5.63 -5.22
C GLY A 11 4.64 -5.85 -3.83
N ILE A 12 3.69 -6.78 -3.68
CA ILE A 12 3.22 -7.24 -2.36
C ILE A 12 4.32 -8.03 -1.65
N ASP A 13 4.98 -8.93 -2.39
CA ASP A 13 6.04 -9.77 -1.81
C ASP A 13 7.23 -8.89 -1.43
N ALA A 14 7.60 -7.94 -2.29
CA ALA A 14 8.62 -6.93 -1.99
C ALA A 14 8.29 -6.07 -0.75
N VAL A 15 7.00 -5.76 -0.53
CA VAL A 15 6.55 -5.05 0.67
C VAL A 15 6.67 -5.93 1.91
N ASN A 16 6.32 -7.21 1.82
CA ASN A 16 6.44 -8.15 2.94
C ASN A 16 7.91 -8.31 3.37
N ASP A 17 8.82 -8.43 2.40
CA ASP A 17 10.26 -8.48 2.67
C ASP A 17 10.73 -7.19 3.38
N LEU A 18 10.29 -6.03 2.87
CA LEU A 18 10.60 -4.73 3.46
C LEU A 18 10.06 -4.58 4.89
N MET A 19 8.88 -5.11 5.19
CA MET A 19 8.31 -5.11 6.54
C MET A 19 9.11 -6.01 7.49
N GLY A 20 9.64 -7.15 7.00
CA GLY A 20 10.53 -8.02 7.76
C GLY A 20 11.84 -7.33 8.17
N GLU A 21 12.36 -6.43 7.32
CA GLU A 21 13.60 -5.70 7.58
C GLU A 21 13.40 -4.38 8.35
N LEU A 22 12.36 -3.61 8.02
CA LEU A 22 12.18 -2.23 8.48
C LEU A 22 11.07 -2.06 9.53
N GLY A 23 10.41 -3.15 9.91
CA GLY A 23 9.25 -3.17 10.80
C GLY A 23 7.94 -2.82 10.10
N ILE A 24 6.83 -2.89 10.85
CA ILE A 24 5.51 -2.52 10.34
C ILE A 24 5.48 -1.03 10.03
N ARG A 25 5.19 -0.68 8.78
CA ARG A 25 5.06 0.70 8.30
C ARG A 25 3.83 0.85 7.41
N PRO A 26 3.20 2.04 7.36
CA PRO A 26 2.10 2.29 6.44
C PRO A 26 2.57 2.14 4.99
N VAL A 27 1.84 1.34 4.21
CA VAL A 27 2.11 1.11 2.79
C VAL A 27 0.93 1.55 1.96
N ILE A 28 1.22 2.37 0.94
CA ILE A 28 0.26 2.79 -0.07
C ILE A 28 0.62 2.10 -1.38
N PHE A 29 -0.31 1.34 -1.93
CA PHE A 29 -0.16 0.71 -3.24
C PHE A 29 -0.64 1.65 -4.35
N ILE A 30 0.12 1.74 -5.44
CA ILE A 30 -0.21 2.59 -6.59
C ILE A 30 -0.12 1.75 -7.87
N THR A 31 -1.25 1.47 -8.53
CA THR A 31 -1.30 0.49 -9.63
C THR A 31 -2.24 0.90 -10.76
N ALA A 32 -2.04 0.38 -11.97
CA ALA A 32 -3.04 0.47 -13.04
C ALA A 32 -4.09 -0.67 -13.03
N PHE A 33 -3.91 -1.68 -12.16
CA PHE A 33 -4.72 -2.90 -12.12
C PHE A 33 -5.26 -3.18 -10.71
N PRO A 34 -6.12 -2.31 -10.16
CA PRO A 34 -6.65 -2.46 -8.79
C PRO A 34 -7.43 -3.77 -8.59
N GLU A 35 -8.12 -4.26 -9.61
CA GLU A 35 -8.94 -5.47 -9.57
C GLU A 35 -8.16 -6.74 -9.24
N ARG A 36 -6.83 -6.75 -9.46
CA ARG A 36 -5.98 -7.92 -9.16
C ARG A 36 -5.73 -8.11 -7.67
N LEU A 37 -6.07 -7.12 -6.84
CA LEU A 37 -6.01 -7.21 -5.37
C LEU A 37 -7.34 -7.53 -4.73
N LEU A 38 -8.45 -7.21 -5.38
CA LEU A 38 -9.81 -7.41 -4.88
C LEU A 38 -10.30 -8.85 -5.11
N THR A 39 -9.37 -9.80 -5.01
CA THR A 39 -9.65 -11.23 -5.24
C THR A 39 -10.11 -11.95 -3.98
N GLY A 40 -10.03 -11.30 -2.81
CA GLY A 40 -10.42 -11.85 -1.50
C GLY A 40 -9.54 -12.99 -0.97
N ASN A 41 -8.59 -13.49 -1.76
CA ASN A 41 -7.74 -14.65 -1.41
C ASN A 41 -6.40 -14.27 -0.73
N LYS A 42 -6.05 -12.99 -0.75
CA LYS A 42 -4.85 -12.43 -0.11
C LYS A 42 -5.28 -11.24 0.76
N PRO A 43 -4.50 -10.87 1.80
CA PRO A 43 -4.78 -9.66 2.57
C PRO A 43 -4.89 -8.47 1.63
N GLU A 44 -6.03 -7.79 1.65
CA GLU A 44 -6.23 -6.60 0.85
C GLU A 44 -5.41 -5.45 1.46
N PRO A 45 -4.70 -4.64 0.65
CA PRO A 45 -3.95 -3.53 1.18
C PRO A 45 -4.89 -2.44 1.71
N ALA A 46 -4.54 -1.88 2.86
CA ALA A 46 -5.32 -0.84 3.53
C ALA A 46 -5.42 0.46 2.71
N PHE A 47 -4.43 0.77 1.87
CA PHE A 47 -4.40 1.97 1.04
C PHE A 47 -4.00 1.65 -0.41
N LEU A 48 -4.86 2.03 -1.36
CA LEU A 48 -4.70 1.80 -2.79
C LEU A 48 -5.03 3.07 -3.58
N ILE A 49 -4.19 3.43 -4.54
CA ILE A 49 -4.42 4.51 -5.52
C ILE A 49 -4.32 3.92 -6.93
N SER A 50 -5.35 4.10 -7.74
CA SER A 50 -5.35 3.67 -9.14
C SER A 50 -4.66 4.70 -10.05
N LYS A 51 -3.90 4.23 -11.04
CA LYS A 51 -3.36 5.03 -12.14
C LYS A 51 -4.44 5.23 -13.22
N PRO A 52 -4.49 6.41 -13.89
CA PRO A 52 -3.73 7.61 -13.57
C PRO A 52 -4.25 8.29 -12.30
N TYR A 53 -3.35 8.90 -11.53
CA TYR A 53 -3.67 9.60 -10.28
C TYR A 53 -3.26 11.08 -10.34
N THR A 54 -3.87 11.88 -9.47
CA THR A 54 -3.49 13.27 -9.25
C THR A 54 -2.53 13.39 -8.06
N VAL A 55 -1.81 14.52 -7.99
CA VAL A 55 -0.95 14.84 -6.84
C VAL A 55 -1.77 14.90 -5.55
N ASP A 56 -2.96 15.48 -5.61
CA ASP A 56 -3.85 15.60 -4.44
C ASP A 56 -4.29 14.24 -3.89
N GLN A 57 -4.51 13.25 -4.76
CA GLN A 57 -4.84 11.88 -4.32
C GLN A 57 -3.67 11.25 -3.54
N VAL A 58 -2.43 11.47 -3.98
CA VAL A 58 -1.24 10.97 -3.28
C VAL A 58 -1.07 11.67 -1.93
N ILE A 59 -1.22 12.99 -1.90
CA ILE A 59 -1.12 13.77 -0.65
C ILE A 59 -2.19 13.32 0.35
N SER A 60 -3.43 13.14 -0.10
CA SER A 60 -4.54 12.70 0.75
C SER A 60 -4.28 11.30 1.32
N ALA A 61 -3.84 10.35 0.50
CA ALA A 61 -3.55 9.00 0.95
C ALA A 61 -2.39 8.96 1.96
N VAL A 62 -1.34 9.75 1.76
CA VAL A 62 -0.23 9.85 2.72
C VAL A 62 -0.71 10.43 4.04
N SER A 63 -1.51 11.50 4.00
CA SER A 63 -2.10 12.10 5.20
C SER A 63 -2.93 11.09 5.99
N GLN A 64 -3.81 10.35 5.31
CA GLN A 64 -4.63 9.30 5.92
C GLN A 64 -3.77 8.18 6.51
N ALA A 65 -2.80 7.65 5.77
CA ALA A 65 -1.95 6.56 6.24
C ALA A 65 -1.11 6.95 7.47
N MET A 66 -0.59 8.18 7.50
CA MET A 66 0.13 8.71 8.66
C MET A 66 -0.79 8.92 9.86
N PHE A 67 -2.01 9.42 9.64
CA PHE A 67 -3.02 9.54 10.70
C PHE A 67 -3.29 8.17 11.34
N PHE A 68 -3.62 7.16 10.54
CA PHE A 68 -3.91 5.81 11.05
C PHE A 68 -2.71 5.18 11.78
N SER A 69 -1.49 5.32 11.24
CA SER A 69 -0.28 4.82 11.89
C SER A 69 -0.01 5.47 13.25
N SER A 70 -0.36 6.75 13.43
CA SER A 70 -0.24 7.45 14.72
C SER A 70 -1.33 7.08 15.74
N THR A 71 -2.50 6.66 15.25
CA THR A 71 -3.63 6.22 16.10
C THR A 71 -3.58 4.73 16.47
N GLU A 72 -2.89 3.91 15.68
CA GLU A 72 -2.69 2.49 16.00
C GLU A 72 -1.80 2.33 17.24
N THR A 73 -0.84 3.26 17.45
CA THR A 73 -0.06 3.37 18.70
C THR A 73 -0.87 3.87 19.90
N LEU A 74 -2.09 4.40 19.72
CA LEU A 74 -2.95 4.89 20.81
C LEU A 74 -3.88 3.80 21.39
N ASN A 75 -3.95 2.61 20.78
CA ASN A 75 -4.76 1.48 21.24
C ASN A 75 -3.93 0.36 21.91
N SER A 76 -2.67 0.61 22.25
CA SER A 76 -1.82 -0.30 23.04
C SER A 76 -1.70 0.13 24.49
#